data_AF-A0A2V8GX33-F1
#
_entry.id   AF-A0A2V8GX33-F1
#
_cell.length_a   1.000
_cell.length_b   1.000
_cell.length_c   1.000
_cell.angle_alpha   90.00
_cell.angle_beta   90.00
_cell.angle_gamma   90.00
#
_symmetry.space_group_name_H-M   'P 1'
#
loop_
_entity.id
_entity.type
_entity.pdbx_description
1 polymer ?
#
loop_
_entity_poly.entity_id
_entity_poly.type
_entity_poly.pdbx_seq_one_letter_code
_entity_poly.pdbx_strand_id
1 'polypeptide(L)'
;IHEARMIPVDGRPHLGPSFRLWNGDSRGRWDGNTLVVDITGYNDKGTVATNVATQRVRAIPQSEQLHAVERFTRVDENTIDYEVTIEDPKVFTSPWKVAMPLHREPDYQLFEYACHEGNRAVPNTLSAGRARDRK
;
A
#
# COMPACT_ATOMS: atom_id res chain seq x y z
N ILE A 1 -9.64 9.24 -2.79
CA ILE A 1 -9.02 8.05 -2.17
C ILE A 1 -10.13 7.32 -1.44
N HIS A 2 -10.58 6.21 -2.00
CA HIS A 2 -11.50 5.25 -1.39
C HIS A 2 -11.11 3.92 -1.98
N GLU A 3 -10.06 3.31 -1.44
CA GLU A 3 -9.61 2.00 -1.89
C GLU A 3 -9.72 1.05 -0.70
N ALA A 4 -10.75 0.21 -0.73
CA ALA A 4 -10.93 -0.84 0.25
C ALA A 4 -10.04 -2.02 -0.15
N ARG A 5 -9.17 -2.45 0.75
CA ARG A 5 -8.35 -3.63 0.54
C ARG A 5 -9.08 -4.86 1.07
N MET A 6 -9.26 -5.85 0.20
CA MET A 6 -9.83 -7.14 0.56
C MET A 6 -8.72 -8.16 0.75
N ILE A 7 -8.71 -8.85 1.89
CA ILE A 7 -7.75 -9.91 2.22
C ILE A 7 -8.54 -11.21 2.45
N PRO A 8 -8.72 -12.05 1.42
CA PRO A 8 -9.31 -13.38 1.60
C PRO A 8 -8.47 -14.24 2.54
N VAL A 9 -9.12 -14.90 3.50
CA VAL A 9 -8.50 -15.76 4.52
C VAL A 9 -8.96 -17.23 4.44
N ASP A 10 -9.65 -17.59 3.36
CA ASP A 10 -10.27 -18.90 3.15
C ASP A 10 -9.35 -19.92 2.44
N GLY A 11 -8.07 -19.60 2.30
CA GLY A 11 -7.07 -20.47 1.70
C GLY A 11 -7.14 -20.58 0.17
N ARG A 12 -7.97 -19.77 -0.50
CA ARG A 12 -8.00 -19.75 -1.97
C ARG A 12 -6.65 -19.33 -2.55
N PRO A 13 -6.22 -19.86 -3.71
CA PRO A 13 -4.94 -19.51 -4.31
C PRO A 13 -4.93 -18.05 -4.79
N HIS A 14 -3.74 -17.52 -5.04
CA HIS A 14 -3.58 -16.26 -5.75
C HIS A 14 -4.19 -16.31 -7.15
N LEU A 15 -4.51 -15.14 -7.69
CA LEU A 15 -4.88 -15.00 -9.09
C LEU A 15 -3.75 -15.49 -10.00
N GLY A 16 -4.13 -15.99 -11.18
CA GLY A 16 -3.18 -16.49 -12.16
C GLY A 16 -2.21 -15.42 -12.67
N PRO A 17 -1.09 -15.83 -13.29
CA PRO A 17 0.00 -14.93 -13.66
C PRO A 17 -0.36 -13.92 -14.76
N SER A 18 -1.54 -13.99 -15.36
CA SER A 18 -2.05 -12.98 -16.31
C SER A 18 -2.69 -11.76 -15.64
N PHE A 19 -3.04 -11.86 -14.35
CA PHE A 19 -3.66 -10.76 -13.63
C PHE A 19 -2.61 -9.87 -12.96
N ARG A 20 -2.77 -8.57 -13.12
CA ARG A 20 -1.87 -7.54 -12.61
C ARG A 20 -2.69 -6.41 -11.99
N LEU A 21 -2.53 -6.19 -10.69
CA LEU A 21 -3.31 -5.25 -9.89
C LEU A 21 -2.43 -4.10 -9.37
N TRP A 22 -3.02 -2.93 -9.17
CA TRP A 22 -2.31 -1.77 -8.63
C TRP A 22 -1.75 -2.00 -7.23
N ASN A 23 -2.51 -2.71 -6.38
CA ASN A 23 -2.14 -3.01 -4.99
C ASN A 23 -1.78 -4.49 -4.76
N GLY A 24 -1.57 -5.24 -5.85
CA GLY A 24 -1.38 -6.68 -5.79
C GLY A 24 -2.63 -7.45 -5.35
N ASP A 25 -2.50 -8.77 -5.36
CA ASP A 25 -3.50 -9.75 -4.92
C ASP A 25 -3.10 -10.29 -3.56
N SER A 26 -3.87 -9.97 -2.53
CA SER A 26 -3.60 -10.37 -1.15
C SER A 26 -4.19 -11.75 -0.82
N ARG A 27 -3.47 -12.56 -0.04
CA ARG A 27 -3.96 -13.78 0.60
C ARG A 27 -3.52 -13.84 2.06
N GLY A 28 -4.51 -13.89 2.94
CA GLY A 28 -4.30 -13.96 4.38
C GLY A 28 -4.32 -15.40 4.89
N ARG A 29 -3.54 -15.68 5.92
CA ARG A 29 -3.65 -16.87 6.75
C ARG A 29 -3.32 -16.52 8.20
N TRP A 30 -3.92 -17.26 9.14
CA TRP A 30 -3.60 -17.11 10.55
C TRP A 30 -2.44 -18.03 10.94
N ASP A 31 -1.50 -17.47 11.69
CA ASP A 31 -0.36 -18.14 12.33
C ASP A 31 -0.41 -17.77 13.82
N GLY A 32 -1.13 -18.59 14.60
CA GLY A 32 -1.48 -18.25 15.98
C GLY A 32 -2.32 -16.96 16.07
N ASN A 33 -1.78 -15.95 16.77
CA ASN A 33 -2.38 -14.61 16.90
C ASN A 33 -1.92 -13.61 15.81
N THR A 34 -1.20 -14.09 14.79
CA THR A 34 -0.68 -13.26 13.69
C THR A 34 -1.49 -13.50 12.43
N LEU A 35 -2.01 -12.43 11.81
CA LEU A 35 -2.49 -12.49 10.43
C LEU A 35 -1.28 -12.27 9.50
N VAL A 36 -0.92 -13.30 8.75
CA VAL A 36 0.12 -13.23 7.72
C VAL A 36 -0.54 -13.00 6.38
N VAL A 37 -0.14 -11.95 5.67
CA VAL A 37 -0.71 -11.58 4.37
C VAL A 37 0.38 -11.65 3.32
N ASP A 38 0.21 -12.55 2.36
CA ASP A 38 1.05 -12.68 1.18
C ASP A 38 0.47 -11.84 0.04
N ILE A 39 1.31 -11.08 -0.67
CA ILE A 39 0.86 -10.16 -1.71
C ILE A 39 1.76 -10.28 -2.93
N THR A 40 1.17 -10.63 -4.06
CA THR A 40 1.84 -10.79 -5.36
C THR A 40 1.02 -10.16 -6.48
N GLY A 41 1.48 -10.22 -7.74
CA GLY A 41 0.65 -9.85 -8.91
C GLY A 41 0.50 -8.33 -9.11
N TYR A 42 1.54 -7.56 -8.81
CA TYR A 42 1.60 -6.12 -8.99
C TYR A 42 1.76 -5.71 -10.47
N ASN A 43 1.22 -4.55 -10.86
CA ASN A 43 1.14 -4.10 -12.26
C ASN A 43 2.22 -3.14 -12.74
N ASP A 44 3.40 -3.11 -12.09
CA ASP A 44 4.59 -2.28 -12.37
C ASP A 44 4.42 -0.76 -12.55
N LYS A 45 3.20 -0.25 -12.37
CA LYS A 45 2.84 1.17 -12.58
C LYS A 45 2.71 1.95 -11.27
N GLY A 46 2.83 1.25 -10.13
CA GLY A 46 2.76 1.85 -8.81
C GLY A 46 4.12 2.23 -8.24
N THR A 47 4.13 2.50 -6.94
CA THR A 47 5.37 2.77 -6.18
C THR A 47 5.39 1.94 -4.92
N VAL A 48 6.56 1.47 -4.51
CA VAL A 48 6.76 0.79 -3.24
C VAL A 48 6.84 1.80 -2.11
N ALA A 49 6.14 1.46 -1.02
CA ALA A 49 6.21 2.11 0.27
C ALA A 49 5.72 3.57 0.33
N THR A 50 5.12 3.92 1.46
CA THR A 50 4.71 5.30 1.73
C THR A 50 5.90 6.13 2.19
N ASN A 51 5.76 7.46 2.14
CA ASN A 51 6.73 8.38 2.73
C ASN A 51 6.96 8.15 4.23
N VAL A 52 6.06 7.46 4.92
CA VAL A 52 6.27 7.05 6.32
C VAL A 52 7.35 5.97 6.41
N ALA A 53 7.29 4.97 5.54
CA ALA A 53 8.23 3.85 5.52
C ALA A 53 9.60 4.23 4.95
N THR A 54 9.67 5.19 4.03
CA THR A 54 10.90 5.57 3.31
C THR A 54 11.46 6.94 3.70
N GLN A 55 10.83 7.60 4.68
CA GLN A 55 11.09 8.95 5.15
C GLN A 55 11.08 10.02 4.03
N ARG A 56 12.17 10.12 3.27
CA ARG A 56 12.39 11.12 2.22
C ARG A 56 12.43 10.53 0.81
N VAL A 57 12.63 9.22 0.68
CA VAL A 57 12.70 8.58 -0.65
C VAL A 57 11.28 8.41 -1.17
N ARG A 58 10.96 9.07 -2.27
CA ARG A 58 9.64 9.01 -2.90
C ARG A 58 9.72 8.29 -4.23
N ALA A 59 8.59 7.76 -4.66
CA ALA A 59 8.44 7.14 -5.98
C ALA A 59 9.45 6.02 -6.26
N ILE A 60 9.73 5.18 -5.26
CA ILE A 60 10.48 3.95 -5.48
C ILE A 60 9.63 3.10 -6.42
N PRO A 61 10.11 2.75 -7.63
CA PRO A 61 9.32 1.95 -8.56
C PRO A 61 9.04 0.57 -7.95
N GLN A 62 7.89 0.00 -8.29
CA GLN A 62 7.65 -1.43 -8.10
C GLN A 62 7.73 -2.12 -9.46
N SER A 63 8.17 -3.37 -9.48
CA SER A 63 8.09 -4.24 -10.65
C SER A 63 6.99 -5.29 -10.49
N GLU A 64 6.68 -6.03 -11.56
CA GLU A 64 5.79 -7.20 -11.47
C GLU A 64 6.35 -8.32 -10.59
N GLN A 65 7.64 -8.27 -10.22
CA GLN A 65 8.29 -9.23 -9.32
C GLN A 65 8.26 -8.78 -7.86
N LEU A 66 7.57 -7.66 -7.55
CA LEU A 66 7.33 -7.28 -6.17
C LEU A 66 6.53 -8.39 -5.45
N HIS A 67 7.10 -8.85 -4.35
CA HIS A 67 6.46 -9.72 -3.37
C HIS A 67 6.54 -9.04 -2.01
N ALA A 68 5.40 -8.94 -1.34
CA ALA A 68 5.32 -8.40 -0.01
C ALA A 68 4.65 -9.40 0.92
N VAL A 69 5.24 -9.56 2.11
CA VAL A 69 4.69 -10.37 3.18
C VAL A 69 4.49 -9.48 4.40
N GLU A 70 3.23 -9.22 4.72
CA GLU A 70 2.85 -8.48 5.91
C GLU A 70 2.51 -9.44 7.06
N ARG A 71 2.78 -9.01 8.29
CA ARG A 71 2.41 -9.70 9.52
C ARG A 71 1.75 -8.68 10.44
N PHE A 72 0.53 -9.00 10.88
CA PHE A 72 -0.22 -8.22 11.86
C PHE A 72 -0.37 -9.08 13.12
N THR A 73 0.45 -8.81 14.13
CA THR A 73 0.46 -9.56 15.38
C THR A 73 -0.24 -8.75 16.46
N ARG A 74 -1.37 -9.23 16.97
CA ARG A 74 -2.01 -8.58 18.12
C ARG A 74 -1.21 -8.91 19.39
N VAL A 75 -0.53 -7.92 19.96
CA VAL A 75 0.33 -8.10 21.15
C VAL A 75 -0.39 -7.78 22.45
N ASP A 76 -1.40 -6.92 22.41
CA ASP A 76 -2.29 -6.63 23.54
C ASP A 76 -3.68 -6.14 23.04
N GLU A 77 -4.50 -5.62 23.95
CA GLU A 77 -5.85 -5.14 23.61
C GLU A 77 -5.83 -3.97 22.60
N ASN A 78 -4.80 -3.11 22.68
CA ASN A 78 -4.71 -1.81 22.04
C ASN A 78 -3.54 -1.68 21.05
N THR A 79 -2.72 -2.72 20.88
CA THR A 79 -1.54 -2.67 20.02
C THR A 79 -1.48 -3.86 19.06
N ILE A 80 -1.22 -3.56 17.78
CA ILE A 80 -0.85 -4.54 16.76
C ILE A 80 0.58 -4.22 16.32
N ASP A 81 1.49 -5.18 16.46
CA ASP A 81 2.79 -5.09 15.82
C ASP A 81 2.62 -5.40 14.33
N TYR A 82 2.87 -4.39 13.50
CA TYR A 82 2.85 -4.51 12.06
C TYR A 82 4.27 -4.65 11.52
N GLU A 83 4.50 -5.69 10.75
CA GLU A 83 5.74 -5.92 10.03
C GLU A 83 5.46 -6.17 8.55
N VAL A 84 6.33 -5.67 7.68
CA VAL A 84 6.28 -6.01 6.26
C VAL A 84 7.68 -6.26 5.73
N THR A 85 7.85 -7.40 5.08
CA THR A 85 9.03 -7.72 4.28
C THR A 85 8.71 -7.44 2.82
N ILE A 86 9.61 -6.74 2.14
CA ILE A 86 9.48 -6.33 0.75
C ILE A 86 10.64 -6.92 -0.03
N GLU A 87 10.31 -7.64 -1.10
CA GLU A 87 11.25 -8.21 -2.04
C GLU A 87 10.87 -7.79 -3.46
N ASP A 88 11.81 -7.15 -4.17
CA ASP A 88 11.67 -6.87 -5.60
C ASP A 88 13.07 -6.90 -6.22
N PRO A 89 13.50 -8.03 -6.79
CA PRO A 89 14.88 -8.21 -7.27
C PRO A 89 15.21 -7.34 -8.49
N LYS A 90 14.21 -6.71 -9.13
CA LYS A 90 14.44 -5.73 -10.20
C LYS A 90 14.76 -4.34 -9.66
N VAL A 91 14.43 -4.06 -8.41
CA VAL A 91 14.53 -2.73 -7.80
C VAL A 91 15.53 -2.71 -6.64
N PHE A 92 15.57 -3.76 -5.82
CA PHE A 92 16.41 -3.86 -4.63
C PHE A 92 17.45 -4.98 -4.77
N THR A 93 18.61 -4.79 -4.15
CA THR A 93 19.68 -5.80 -4.10
C THR A 93 19.42 -6.90 -3.08
N SER A 94 18.51 -6.68 -2.14
CA SER A 94 18.11 -7.65 -1.11
C SER A 94 16.74 -7.29 -0.56
N PRO A 95 16.00 -8.28 -0.01
CA PRO A 95 14.77 -8.01 0.73
C PRO A 95 15.03 -7.10 1.94
N TRP A 96 14.07 -6.25 2.26
CA TRP A 96 14.14 -5.35 3.41
C TRP A 96 12.82 -5.35 4.18
N LYS A 97 12.88 -4.88 5.43
CA LYS A 97 11.77 -4.98 6.37
C LYS A 97 11.45 -3.63 7.01
N VAL A 98 10.17 -3.38 7.22
CA VAL A 98 9.64 -2.31 8.08
C VAL A 98 8.89 -2.95 9.22
N ALA A 99 9.03 -2.39 10.42
CA ALA A 99 8.24 -2.76 11.58
C ALA A 99 7.77 -1.49 12.31
N MET A 100 6.51 -1.45 12.70
CA MET A 100 5.94 -0.36 13.50
C MET A 100 4.77 -0.86 14.33
N PRO A 101 4.60 -0.36 15.56
CA PRO A 101 3.39 -0.62 16.33
C PRO A 101 2.24 0.23 15.79
N LEU A 102 1.07 -0.39 15.64
CA LEU A 102 -0.19 0.26 15.37
C LEU A 102 -0.99 0.33 16.67
N HIS A 103 -1.13 1.54 17.21
CA HIS A 103 -1.88 1.77 18.44
C HIS A 103 -3.34 2.10 18.14
N ARG A 104 -4.24 1.58 18.96
CA ARG A 104 -5.65 1.93 18.97
C ARG A 104 -5.79 3.38 19.40
N GLU A 105 -6.50 4.17 18.60
CA GLU A 105 -6.88 5.54 18.93
C GLU A 105 -8.40 5.57 19.15
N PRO A 106 -8.88 5.51 20.41
CA PRO A 106 -10.30 5.34 20.71
C PRO A 106 -11.16 6.51 20.26
N ASP A 107 -10.59 7.72 20.20
CA ASP A 107 -11.29 8.94 19.82
C ASP A 107 -11.18 9.24 18.32
N TYR A 108 -10.43 8.43 17.56
CA TYR A 108 -10.27 8.63 16.11
C TYR A 108 -11.53 8.21 15.36
N GLN A 109 -12.03 9.11 14.51
CA GLN A 109 -13.12 8.83 13.60
C GLN A 109 -12.60 8.76 12.16
N LEU A 110 -13.01 7.71 11.44
CA LEU A 110 -12.82 7.62 9.99
C LEU A 110 -13.77 8.62 9.32
N PHE A 111 -13.22 9.76 8.92
CA PHE A 111 -13.96 10.74 8.13
C PHE A 111 -14.05 10.30 6.66
N GLU A 112 -15.16 10.63 6.02
CA GLU A 112 -15.32 10.41 4.58
C GLU A 112 -14.28 11.21 3.81
N TYR A 113 -13.54 10.54 2.93
CA TYR A 113 -12.80 11.22 1.89
C TYR A 113 -13.77 11.58 0.74
N ALA A 114 -14.43 12.73 0.87
CA ALA A 114 -15.25 13.29 -0.20
C ALA A 114 -14.37 14.06 -1.19
N CYS A 115 -14.56 13.82 -2.50
CA CYS A 115 -14.10 14.78 -3.50
C CYS A 115 -14.85 16.09 -3.25
N HIS A 116 -14.17 17.09 -2.71
CA HIS A 116 -14.78 18.36 -2.35
C HIS A 116 -15.44 18.99 -3.59
N GLU A 117 -16.74 19.31 -3.49
CA GLU A 117 -17.41 20.14 -4.49
C GLU A 117 -16.64 21.47 -4.59
N GLY A 118 -16.15 21.81 -5.78
CA GLY A 118 -15.23 22.94 -5.98
C GLY A 118 -13.74 22.60 -6.06
N ASN A 119 -13.34 21.32 -6.21
CA ASN A 119 -11.95 20.98 -6.53
C ASN A 119 -11.50 21.62 -7.85
N ARG A 120 -10.74 22.72 -7.76
CA ARG A 120 -10.18 23.48 -8.89
C ARG A 120 -8.78 23.02 -9.30
N ALA A 121 -8.25 21.92 -8.76
CA ALA A 121 -6.87 21.50 -9.00
C ALA A 121 -6.58 21.30 -10.51
N VAL A 122 -7.46 20.60 -11.23
CA VAL A 122 -7.31 20.37 -12.68
C VAL A 122 -7.44 21.69 -13.48
N PRO A 123 -8.51 22.50 -13.31
CA PRO A 123 -8.60 23.82 -13.95
C PRO A 123 -7.37 24.72 -13.69
N ASN A 124 -6.88 24.76 -12.46
CA ASN A 124 -5.74 25.59 -12.06
C ASN A 124 -4.43 25.08 -12.65
N THR A 125 -4.23 23.76 -12.74
CA THR A 125 -3.03 23.17 -13.35
C THR A 125 -2.99 23.46 -14.84
N LEU A 126 -4.13 23.31 -15.53
CA LEU A 126 -4.23 23.60 -16.97
C LEU A 126 -4.10 25.10 -17.27
N SER A 127 -4.63 25.98 -16.42
CA SER A 127 -4.47 27.43 -16.60
C SER A 127 -3.01 27.88 -16.37
N ALA A 128 -2.34 27.29 -15.38
CA ALA A 128 -0.91 27.53 -15.13
C ALA A 128 -0.04 27.03 -16.31
N GLY A 129 -0.35 25.86 -16.88
CA GLY A 129 0.31 25.35 -18.10
C GLY A 129 0.19 26.34 -19.26
N ARG A 130 -1.04 26.78 -19.59
CA ARG A 130 -1.27 27.78 -20.66
C ARG A 130 -0.59 29.11 -20.40
N ALA A 131 -0.47 29.53 -19.14
CA ALA A 131 0.25 30.75 -18.81
C ALA A 131 1.77 30.62 -19.04
N ARG A 132 2.33 29.42 -18.87
CA ARG A 132 3.74 29.13 -19.21
C ARG A 132 3.95 29.09 -20.72
N ASP A 133 3.05 28.45 -21.47
CA ASP A 133 3.15 28.34 -22.94
C ASP A 133 3.09 29.70 -23.68
N ARG A 134 2.62 30.75 -23.00
CA ARG A 134 2.52 32.12 -23.52
C ARG A 134 3.79 32.97 -23.32
N LYS A 135 4.79 32.46 -22.60
CA LYS A 135 6.11 33.11 -22.44
C LYS A 135 7.10 32.52 -23.42
#